data_AF-A0A8I2YI92-F1
#
_entry.id   AF-A0A8I2YI92-F1
#
_cell.length_a   1.000
_cell.length_b   1.000
_cell.length_c   1.000
_cell.angle_alpha   90.00
_cell.angle_beta   90.00
_cell.angle_gamma   90.00
#
_symmetry.space_group_name_H-M   'P 1'
#
loop_
_entity.id
_entity.type
_entity.pdbx_description
1 polymer ?
#
loop_
_entity_poly.entity_id
_entity_poly.type
_entity_poly.pdbx_seq_one_letter_code
_entity_poly.pdbx_strand_id
1 'polypeptide(L)'
;MGTLGLSPNIDNLDGFFASAGFALASVYNNQVDPPFVHGEWAAGEFQAQPGDYLNGTLAVNTTAIQTELNCASPSSLNVTTNADGSHNALATFSDGCSATNVFNPSGGTEQFSVVNVSSCGASGLDVKFQPVVFWFYLNSSSPQVASVYCGPTMNVFTVETSMNLTTASLGDCTIIDPVQGTNNVTGSPQYGRPYNGVVFGSIQDPYISSRALAVNFGLPDAIHRYASRQPGGPLSVFQDQYGFLNATENIYAKYLSIAAQINYFITGNSTTSAQLTTEIPRLFVEALPAFLLSSLMIAIGFIGFGVHYLHGRARRRLWLTSPPGSIGAIVSLTSRSGFGQLLLPYDNERKMQERLGGLTFRIDERTGAIVAEEDFGAVESSDGVALLAHQRPYGDDSTPLKSSDDAA
;
A
#
# COMPACT_ATOMS: atom_id res chain seq x y z
N MET A 1 12.32 22.10 -16.15
CA MET A 1 10.96 22.16 -15.57
C MET A 1 10.02 22.81 -16.58
N GLY A 2 8.74 22.46 -16.54
CA GLY A 2 7.69 23.13 -17.28
C GLY A 2 7.73 24.63 -17.00
N THR A 3 7.76 25.42 -18.07
CA THR A 3 7.78 26.88 -17.99
C THR A 3 6.41 27.39 -18.39
N LEU A 4 5.95 28.45 -17.73
CA LEU A 4 4.67 29.06 -18.05
C LEU A 4 4.68 29.62 -19.48
N GLY A 5 3.79 29.12 -20.33
CA GLY A 5 3.71 29.50 -21.73
C GLY A 5 2.48 28.90 -22.40
N LEU A 6 1.88 29.66 -23.31
CA LEU A 6 0.68 29.22 -24.03
C LEU A 6 1.05 28.16 -25.07
N SER A 7 0.35 27.04 -25.07
CA SER A 7 0.52 25.98 -26.06
C SER A 7 0.25 26.51 -27.47
N PRO A 8 1.14 26.27 -28.46
CA PRO A 8 0.93 26.71 -29.83
C PRO A 8 -0.23 26.00 -30.52
N ASN A 9 -0.67 24.86 -29.98
CA ASN A 9 -1.75 24.04 -30.54
C ASN A 9 -3.06 24.17 -29.76
N ILE A 10 -3.22 25.22 -28.96
CA ILE A 10 -4.41 25.41 -28.12
C ILE A 10 -5.70 25.45 -28.94
N ASP A 11 -5.65 25.98 -30.18
CA ASP A 11 -6.80 26.08 -31.07
C ASP A 11 -7.26 24.70 -31.61
N ASN A 12 -6.44 23.65 -31.51
CA ASN A 12 -6.84 22.29 -31.90
C ASN A 12 -7.75 21.62 -30.85
N LEU A 13 -7.89 22.22 -29.66
CA LEU A 13 -8.71 21.76 -28.55
C LEU A 13 -8.36 20.38 -27.99
N ASP A 14 -7.20 19.81 -28.34
CA ASP A 14 -6.78 18.48 -27.90
C ASP A 14 -6.63 18.39 -26.38
N GLY A 15 -6.04 19.41 -25.75
CA GLY A 15 -5.89 19.49 -24.30
C GLY A 15 -7.24 19.55 -23.58
N PHE A 16 -8.18 20.35 -24.09
CA PHE A 16 -9.54 20.44 -23.55
C PHE A 16 -10.32 19.14 -23.74
N PHE A 17 -10.19 18.49 -24.90
CA PHE A 17 -10.84 17.21 -25.16
C PHE A 17 -10.31 16.08 -24.28
N ALA A 18 -8.98 15.96 -24.14
CA ALA A 18 -8.36 14.98 -23.26
C ALA A 18 -8.74 15.20 -21.80
N SER A 19 -8.77 16.45 -21.35
CA SER A 19 -9.18 16.81 -19.98
C SER A 19 -10.65 16.45 -19.71
N ALA A 20 -11.54 16.63 -20.68
CA ALA A 20 -12.95 16.25 -20.55
C ALA A 20 -13.10 14.73 -20.45
N GLY A 21 -12.36 13.98 -21.28
CA GLY A 21 -12.30 12.53 -21.21
C GLY A 21 -11.80 12.02 -19.86
N PHE A 22 -10.76 12.65 -19.31
CA PHE A 22 -10.25 12.32 -17.98
C PHE A 22 -11.28 12.64 -16.88
N ALA A 23 -11.88 13.83 -16.91
CA ALA A 23 -12.89 14.24 -15.92
C ALA A 23 -14.06 13.23 -15.89
N LEU A 24 -14.57 12.84 -17.07
CA LEU A 24 -15.58 11.80 -17.19
C LEU A 24 -15.09 10.45 -16.62
N ALA A 25 -13.93 9.97 -17.05
CA ALA A 25 -13.36 8.70 -16.57
C ALA A 25 -13.11 8.69 -15.05
N SER A 26 -12.78 9.84 -14.46
CA SER A 26 -12.57 9.99 -13.03
C SER A 26 -13.85 9.75 -12.24
N VAL A 27 -15.00 10.21 -12.74
CA VAL A 27 -16.32 9.92 -12.16
C VAL A 27 -16.67 8.44 -12.31
N TYR A 28 -16.30 7.81 -13.44
CA TYR A 28 -16.60 6.40 -13.69
C TYR A 28 -15.80 5.44 -12.80
N ASN A 29 -14.51 5.73 -12.61
CA ASN A 29 -13.57 4.79 -12.01
C ASN A 29 -12.97 5.28 -10.70
N ASN A 30 -13.46 6.40 -10.15
CA ASN A 30 -12.93 7.05 -8.96
C ASN A 30 -11.41 7.29 -9.05
N GLN A 31 -10.97 7.83 -10.19
CA GLN A 31 -9.55 8.07 -10.45
C GLN A 31 -9.04 9.23 -9.60
N VAL A 32 -7.84 9.06 -9.06
CA VAL A 32 -7.08 10.11 -8.40
C VAL A 32 -6.63 11.17 -9.42
N ASP A 33 -6.22 12.33 -8.93
CA ASP A 33 -5.73 13.40 -9.79
C ASP A 33 -4.49 12.94 -10.58
N PRO A 34 -4.37 13.37 -11.86
CA PRO A 34 -3.23 13.01 -12.68
C PRO A 34 -1.97 13.73 -12.16
N PRO A 35 -0.77 13.30 -12.62
CA PRO A 35 0.48 13.94 -12.25
C PRO A 35 0.45 15.46 -12.50
N PHE A 36 1.10 16.21 -11.59
CA PHE A 36 1.20 17.68 -11.63
C PHE A 36 -0.13 18.44 -11.50
N VAL A 37 -1.23 17.77 -11.14
CA VAL A 37 -2.51 18.38 -10.82
C VAL A 37 -2.91 17.97 -9.40
N HIS A 38 -3.43 18.92 -8.62
CA HIS A 38 -3.99 18.65 -7.30
C HIS A 38 -5.17 19.59 -7.05
N GLY A 39 -6.39 19.08 -7.13
CA GLY A 39 -7.60 19.89 -7.03
C GLY A 39 -7.63 21.03 -8.06
N GLU A 40 -7.65 22.27 -7.58
CA GLU A 40 -7.67 23.50 -8.38
C GLU A 40 -6.28 23.91 -8.93
N TRP A 41 -5.23 23.23 -8.50
CA TRP A 41 -3.85 23.56 -8.85
C TRP A 41 -3.33 22.74 -10.01
N ALA A 42 -2.66 23.43 -10.94
CA ALA A 42 -1.89 22.86 -12.01
C ALA A 42 -0.44 23.33 -11.90
N ALA A 43 0.49 22.43 -11.65
CA ALA A 43 1.92 22.74 -11.53
C ALA A 43 2.66 22.47 -12.84
N GLY A 44 3.73 23.24 -13.09
CA GLY A 44 4.65 22.96 -14.18
C GLY A 44 5.38 21.64 -13.95
N GLU A 45 5.56 20.86 -15.02
CA GLU A 45 6.17 19.53 -14.93
C GLU A 45 7.62 19.58 -14.41
N PHE A 46 7.99 18.66 -13.54
CA PHE A 46 9.36 18.50 -13.10
C PHE A 46 9.69 17.03 -12.92
N GLN A 47 10.97 16.70 -13.09
CA GLN A 47 11.46 15.34 -12.97
C GLN A 47 12.64 15.35 -12.02
N ALA A 48 12.68 14.37 -11.11
CA ALA A 48 13.87 14.09 -10.33
C ALA A 48 15.01 13.69 -11.27
N GLN A 49 16.26 13.92 -10.86
CA GLN A 49 17.39 13.35 -11.59
C GLN A 49 17.29 11.82 -11.61
N PRO A 50 17.80 11.13 -12.65
CA PRO A 50 17.81 9.68 -12.68
C PRO A 50 18.60 9.13 -11.48
N GLY A 51 17.95 8.31 -10.65
CA GLY A 51 18.55 7.67 -9.48
C GLY A 51 17.58 6.67 -8.83
N ASP A 52 18.12 5.77 -7.98
CA ASP A 52 17.32 4.74 -7.29
C ASP A 52 16.55 5.34 -6.10
N TYR A 53 15.46 6.04 -6.41
CA TYR A 53 14.57 6.63 -5.42
C TYR A 53 13.27 5.81 -5.31
N LEU A 54 13.39 4.58 -4.80
CA LEU A 54 12.28 3.61 -4.79
C LEU A 54 11.08 4.04 -3.92
N ASN A 55 11.27 4.93 -2.94
CA ASN A 55 10.21 5.50 -2.09
C ASN A 55 10.65 6.87 -1.57
N GLY A 56 10.31 7.94 -2.27
CA GLY A 56 10.66 9.29 -1.84
C GLY A 56 9.66 10.34 -2.26
N THR A 57 9.62 11.43 -1.51
CA THR A 57 8.91 12.65 -1.87
C THR A 57 9.92 13.71 -2.27
N LEU A 58 9.62 14.42 -3.36
CA LEU A 58 10.43 15.51 -3.87
C LEU A 58 9.69 16.82 -3.59
N ALA A 59 10.18 17.62 -2.65
CA ALA A 59 9.70 18.98 -2.43
C ALA A 59 10.44 19.94 -3.36
N VAL A 60 9.72 20.77 -4.09
CA VAL A 60 10.28 21.66 -5.10
C VAL A 60 9.51 22.97 -5.20
N ASN A 61 10.24 24.04 -5.46
CA ASN A 61 9.65 25.33 -5.80
C ASN A 61 9.41 25.36 -7.31
N THR A 62 8.14 25.41 -7.71
CA THR A 62 7.71 25.41 -9.11
C THR A 62 6.66 26.48 -9.36
N THR A 63 6.43 26.82 -10.62
CA THR A 63 5.30 27.67 -11.01
C THR A 63 4.04 26.83 -11.07
N ALA A 64 2.96 27.31 -10.46
CA ALA A 64 1.64 26.70 -10.54
C ALA A 64 0.57 27.74 -10.88
N ILE A 65 -0.51 27.24 -11.47
CA ILE A 65 -1.71 27.99 -11.80
C ILE A 65 -2.81 27.49 -10.87
N GLN A 66 -3.42 28.42 -10.15
CA GLN A 66 -4.65 28.18 -9.42
C GLN A 66 -5.82 28.56 -10.31
N THR A 67 -6.77 27.64 -10.49
CA THR A 67 -8.02 27.92 -11.20
C THR A 67 -9.16 28.01 -10.20
N GLU A 68 -9.71 29.20 -10.04
CA GLU A 68 -10.88 29.45 -9.21
C GLU A 68 -12.11 29.51 -10.12
N LEU A 69 -13.16 28.76 -9.81
CA LEU A 69 -14.31 28.64 -10.72
C LEU A 69 -15.36 29.73 -10.56
N ASN A 70 -15.43 30.33 -9.37
CA ASN A 70 -16.47 31.27 -8.95
C ASN A 70 -17.88 30.78 -9.33
N CYS A 71 -18.21 29.54 -8.99
CA CYS A 71 -19.51 28.97 -9.32
C CYS A 71 -20.59 29.46 -8.34
N ALA A 72 -21.81 29.58 -8.83
CA ALA A 72 -22.97 30.00 -8.04
C ALA A 72 -24.26 29.34 -8.51
N SER A 73 -25.12 29.00 -7.55
CA SER A 73 -26.51 28.63 -7.81
C SER A 73 -27.35 29.86 -8.18
N PRO A 74 -28.38 29.71 -9.02
CA PRO A 74 -29.25 30.82 -9.41
C PRO A 74 -30.04 31.36 -8.21
N SER A 75 -30.22 32.68 -8.18
CA SER A 75 -31.10 33.37 -7.22
C SER A 75 -32.58 33.10 -7.50
N SER A 76 -32.92 32.89 -8.77
CA SER A 76 -34.23 32.40 -9.19
C SER A 76 -34.11 31.54 -10.44
N LEU A 77 -34.91 30.49 -10.51
CA LEU A 77 -35.00 29.61 -11.67
C LEU A 77 -36.48 29.46 -12.01
N ASN A 78 -36.86 29.92 -13.20
CA ASN A 78 -38.25 29.94 -13.63
C ASN A 78 -38.40 29.15 -14.93
N VAL A 79 -39.31 28.18 -14.95
CA VAL A 79 -39.54 27.30 -16.09
C VAL A 79 -40.91 27.59 -16.67
N THR A 80 -40.95 28.05 -17.91
CA THR A 80 -42.20 28.34 -18.64
C THR A 80 -42.35 27.38 -19.80
N THR A 81 -43.56 26.88 -20.04
CA THR A 81 -43.87 26.05 -21.20
C THR A 81 -44.28 26.93 -22.37
N ASN A 82 -43.58 26.79 -23.48
CA ASN A 82 -43.89 27.46 -24.74
C ASN A 82 -45.09 26.80 -25.43
N ALA A 83 -45.69 27.51 -26.40
CA ALA A 83 -46.86 27.03 -27.14
C ALA A 83 -46.58 25.78 -28.00
N ASP A 84 -45.32 25.54 -28.35
CA ASP A 84 -44.85 24.37 -29.10
C ASP A 84 -44.57 23.14 -28.21
N GLY A 85 -44.79 23.26 -26.89
CA GLY A 85 -44.52 22.20 -25.92
C GLY A 85 -43.06 22.15 -25.44
N SER A 86 -42.17 23.02 -25.93
CA SER A 86 -40.83 23.18 -25.36
C SER A 86 -40.89 23.87 -24.00
N HIS A 87 -39.92 23.59 -23.14
CA HIS A 87 -39.72 24.34 -21.90
C HIS A 87 -38.60 25.37 -22.09
N ASN A 88 -38.83 26.54 -21.52
CA ASN A 88 -37.87 27.61 -21.42
C ASN A 88 -37.52 27.82 -19.94
N ALA A 89 -36.27 27.53 -19.57
CA ALA A 89 -35.75 27.75 -18.23
C ALA A 89 -34.93 29.04 -18.21
N LEU A 90 -35.43 30.03 -17.48
CA LEU A 90 -34.73 31.28 -17.20
C LEU A 90 -34.09 31.20 -15.81
N ALA A 91 -32.76 31.16 -15.77
CA ALA A 91 -31.98 31.24 -14.56
C ALA A 91 -31.45 32.67 -14.38
N THR A 92 -31.67 33.27 -13.22
CA THR A 92 -31.05 34.56 -12.83
C THR A 92 -30.03 34.31 -11.75
N PHE A 93 -28.88 34.95 -11.84
CA PHE A 93 -27.78 34.84 -10.87
C PHE A 93 -27.58 36.18 -10.15
N SER A 94 -26.67 36.21 -9.18
CA SER A 94 -26.20 37.47 -8.60
C SER A 94 -25.64 38.39 -9.71
N ASP A 95 -25.65 39.70 -9.47
CA ASP A 95 -25.14 40.72 -10.41
C ASP A 95 -26.00 41.00 -11.66
N GLY A 96 -27.26 40.54 -11.68
CA GLY A 96 -28.20 40.78 -12.78
C GLY A 96 -27.95 39.92 -14.02
N CYS A 97 -27.03 38.96 -13.90
CA CYS A 97 -26.74 37.93 -14.88
C CYS A 97 -27.96 37.02 -15.10
N SER A 98 -28.27 36.69 -16.35
CA SER A 98 -29.32 35.72 -16.67
C SER A 98 -28.95 34.84 -17.85
N ALA A 99 -29.34 33.57 -17.76
CA ALA A 99 -29.19 32.56 -18.79
C ALA A 99 -30.54 31.93 -19.11
N THR A 100 -30.80 31.75 -20.40
CA THR A 100 -32.06 31.22 -20.91
C THR A 100 -31.77 29.96 -21.70
N ASN A 101 -32.37 28.85 -21.28
CA ASN A 101 -32.19 27.54 -21.90
C ASN A 101 -33.52 27.02 -22.43
N VAL A 102 -33.56 26.64 -23.70
CA VAL A 102 -34.75 26.06 -24.33
C VAL A 102 -34.49 24.58 -24.59
N PHE A 103 -35.37 23.71 -24.10
CA PHE A 103 -35.26 22.27 -24.28
C PHE A 103 -36.64 21.63 -24.45
N ASN A 104 -36.68 20.46 -25.09
CA ASN A 104 -37.94 19.75 -25.34
C ASN A 104 -38.05 18.51 -24.43
N PRO A 105 -39.03 18.44 -23.52
CA PRO A 105 -39.25 17.28 -22.65
C PRO A 105 -39.40 15.94 -23.37
N SER A 106 -39.89 15.95 -24.61
CA SER A 106 -40.05 14.73 -25.39
C SER A 106 -38.73 14.17 -25.92
N GLY A 107 -37.64 14.93 -25.82
CA GLY A 107 -36.31 14.53 -26.29
C GLY A 107 -35.60 13.51 -25.39
N GLY A 108 -36.05 13.34 -24.15
CA GLY A 108 -35.46 12.41 -23.19
C GLY A 108 -35.84 12.73 -21.75
N THR A 109 -35.79 11.71 -20.88
CA THR A 109 -36.09 11.86 -19.44
C THR A 109 -34.99 12.61 -18.68
N GLU A 110 -33.77 12.60 -19.20
CA GLU A 110 -32.62 13.30 -18.64
C GLU A 110 -31.98 14.11 -19.75
N GLN A 111 -31.78 15.40 -19.53
CA GLN A 111 -31.15 16.29 -20.50
C GLN A 111 -30.20 17.23 -19.77
N PHE A 112 -29.07 17.52 -20.40
CA PHE A 112 -28.05 18.39 -19.84
C PHE A 112 -27.25 19.00 -20.96
N SER A 113 -26.77 20.22 -20.75
CA SER A 113 -25.85 20.90 -21.65
C SER A 113 -25.23 22.09 -20.92
N VAL A 114 -24.42 22.86 -21.64
CA VAL A 114 -23.79 24.08 -21.16
C VAL A 114 -23.96 25.18 -22.18
N VAL A 115 -24.28 26.37 -21.71
CA VAL A 115 -24.45 27.57 -22.55
C VAL A 115 -23.50 28.67 -22.11
N ASN A 116 -23.04 29.47 -23.06
CA ASN A 116 -22.29 30.68 -22.74
C ASN A 116 -23.23 31.79 -22.30
N VAL A 117 -22.77 32.63 -21.37
CA VAL A 117 -23.58 33.72 -20.83
C VAL A 117 -22.85 35.04 -21.00
N SER A 118 -22.99 35.62 -22.19
CA SER A 118 -22.33 36.87 -22.58
C SER A 118 -22.79 38.08 -21.75
N SER A 119 -23.99 38.04 -21.18
CA SER A 119 -24.55 39.09 -20.31
C SER A 119 -23.81 39.25 -18.98
N CYS A 120 -22.99 38.27 -18.60
CA CYS A 120 -22.33 38.19 -17.29
C CYS A 120 -20.82 38.36 -17.38
N GLY A 121 -20.28 38.54 -18.59
CA GLY A 121 -18.87 38.85 -18.82
C GLY A 121 -18.67 40.31 -19.22
N ALA A 122 -17.41 40.75 -19.26
CA ALA A 122 -17.07 42.05 -19.84
C ALA A 122 -17.49 42.13 -21.32
N SER A 123 -18.01 43.28 -21.73
CA SER A 123 -18.48 43.49 -23.11
C SER A 123 -17.34 43.30 -24.12
N GLY A 124 -17.60 42.57 -25.20
CA GLY A 124 -16.63 42.33 -26.28
C GLY A 124 -15.62 41.21 -26.02
N LEU A 125 -15.80 40.40 -24.96
CA LEU A 125 -15.03 39.17 -24.77
C LEU A 125 -15.38 38.12 -25.83
N ASP A 126 -14.36 37.43 -26.34
CA ASP A 126 -14.52 36.21 -27.14
C ASP A 126 -15.28 35.15 -26.32
N VAL A 127 -16.15 34.37 -26.98
CA VAL A 127 -17.00 33.33 -26.37
C VAL A 127 -16.20 32.37 -25.51
N LYS A 128 -14.95 32.07 -25.89
CA LYS A 128 -14.06 31.16 -25.15
C LYS A 128 -13.59 31.69 -23.78
N PHE A 129 -13.72 32.99 -23.53
CA PHE A 129 -13.40 33.65 -22.25
C PHE A 129 -14.65 34.11 -21.50
N GLN A 130 -15.85 33.83 -22.03
CA GLN A 130 -17.10 34.20 -21.37
C GLN A 130 -17.47 33.16 -20.28
N PRO A 131 -18.16 33.58 -19.22
CA PRO A 131 -18.74 32.67 -18.25
C PRO A 131 -19.74 31.70 -18.87
N VAL A 132 -19.97 30.59 -18.19
CA VAL A 132 -20.83 29.50 -18.67
C VAL A 132 -21.85 29.10 -17.63
N VAL A 133 -22.99 28.60 -18.10
CA VAL A 133 -24.04 28.02 -17.24
C VAL A 133 -24.25 26.57 -17.66
N PHE A 134 -23.99 25.68 -16.71
CA PHE A 134 -24.37 24.27 -16.79
C PHE A 134 -25.84 24.15 -16.42
N TRP A 135 -26.62 23.40 -17.19
CA TRP A 135 -28.02 23.14 -16.87
C TRP A 135 -28.35 21.66 -17.00
N PHE A 136 -29.27 21.24 -16.15
CA PHE A 136 -29.67 19.84 -15.99
C PHE A 136 -31.18 19.76 -15.87
N TYR A 137 -31.77 18.75 -16.50
CA TYR A 137 -33.20 18.48 -16.49
C TYR A 137 -33.44 17.00 -16.20
N LEU A 138 -34.39 16.74 -15.31
CA LEU A 138 -34.85 15.41 -14.98
C LEU A 138 -36.39 15.38 -15.00
N ASN A 139 -36.92 14.54 -15.88
CA ASN A 139 -38.35 14.25 -15.97
C ASN A 139 -38.68 13.04 -15.08
N SER A 140 -39.04 13.32 -13.83
CA SER A 140 -39.47 12.31 -12.85
C SER A 140 -40.97 12.42 -12.56
N SER A 141 -41.41 12.23 -11.31
CA SER A 141 -42.80 12.52 -10.89
C SER A 141 -43.16 14.00 -11.02
N SER A 142 -42.15 14.88 -10.98
CA SER A 142 -42.24 16.30 -11.32
C SER A 142 -41.01 16.69 -12.16
N PRO A 143 -41.15 17.57 -13.15
CA PRO A 143 -40.01 18.07 -13.91
C PRO A 143 -39.11 18.90 -12.98
N GLN A 144 -37.86 18.48 -12.86
CA GLN A 144 -36.83 19.18 -12.08
C GLN A 144 -35.83 19.80 -13.04
N VAL A 145 -35.45 21.04 -12.77
CA VAL A 145 -34.42 21.77 -13.52
C VAL A 145 -33.43 22.32 -12.51
N ALA A 146 -32.15 22.21 -12.82
CA ALA A 146 -31.07 22.84 -12.07
C ALA A 146 -30.16 23.60 -13.03
N SER A 147 -29.52 24.65 -12.53
CA SER A 147 -28.53 25.41 -13.29
C SER A 147 -27.42 25.87 -12.36
N VAL A 148 -26.20 25.96 -12.88
CA VAL A 148 -25.02 26.41 -12.15
C VAL A 148 -24.24 27.35 -13.05
N TYR A 149 -24.05 28.59 -12.59
CA TYR A 149 -23.18 29.55 -13.25
C TYR A 149 -21.74 29.33 -12.79
N CYS A 150 -20.78 29.43 -13.69
CA CYS A 150 -19.35 29.44 -13.35
C CYS A 150 -18.60 30.48 -14.21
N GLY A 151 -17.80 31.30 -13.54
CA GLY A 151 -16.97 32.35 -14.15
C GLY A 151 -15.50 32.15 -13.74
N PRO A 152 -14.75 31.26 -14.44
CA PRO A 152 -13.43 30.90 -13.99
C PRO A 152 -12.45 32.07 -14.02
N THR A 153 -11.58 32.14 -13.02
CA THR A 153 -10.43 33.04 -12.91
C THR A 153 -9.17 32.20 -12.73
N MET A 154 -8.03 32.70 -13.24
CA MET A 154 -6.75 32.04 -13.05
C MET A 154 -5.75 32.98 -12.41
N ASN A 155 -5.03 32.46 -11.43
CA ASN A 155 -3.93 33.15 -10.77
C ASN A 155 -2.66 32.31 -10.89
N VAL A 156 -1.51 32.97 -11.06
CA VAL A 156 -0.23 32.29 -11.28
C VAL A 156 0.71 32.60 -10.12
N PHE A 157 1.17 31.56 -9.44
CA PHE A 157 2.04 31.65 -8.28
C PHE A 157 3.28 30.79 -8.43
N THR A 158 4.35 31.20 -7.78
CA THR A 158 5.44 30.30 -7.40
C THR A 158 5.00 29.60 -6.13
N VAL A 159 4.93 28.27 -6.17
CA VAL A 159 4.49 27.43 -5.06
C VAL A 159 5.59 26.46 -4.65
N GLU A 160 5.65 26.15 -3.37
CA GLU A 160 6.36 24.97 -2.89
C GLU A 160 5.35 23.81 -2.90
N THR A 161 5.73 22.71 -3.55
CA THR A 161 4.89 21.52 -3.65
C THR A 161 5.74 20.27 -3.48
N SER A 162 5.11 19.19 -3.04
CA SER A 162 5.74 17.89 -2.95
C SER A 162 5.18 16.95 -4.01
N MET A 163 6.04 16.14 -4.62
CA MET A 163 5.63 15.07 -5.53
C MET A 163 6.06 13.73 -4.97
N ASN A 164 5.13 12.78 -4.93
CA ASN A 164 5.47 11.41 -4.62
C ASN A 164 6.14 10.77 -5.85
N LEU A 165 7.37 10.28 -5.72
CA LEU A 165 8.13 9.73 -6.84
C LEU A 165 7.59 8.37 -7.33
N THR A 166 6.81 7.66 -6.51
CA THR A 166 6.23 6.36 -6.85
C THR A 166 4.95 6.51 -7.66
N THR A 167 4.09 7.46 -7.29
CA THR A 167 2.78 7.68 -7.94
C THR A 167 2.79 8.87 -8.92
N ALA A 168 3.84 9.68 -8.90
CA ALA A 168 3.91 10.98 -9.57
C ALA A 168 2.77 11.95 -9.20
N SER A 169 2.07 11.70 -8.09
CA SER A 169 0.99 12.56 -7.61
C SER A 169 1.55 13.81 -6.96
N LEU A 170 0.96 14.95 -7.28
CA LEU A 170 1.25 16.22 -6.64
C LEU A 170 0.54 16.28 -5.28
N GLY A 171 1.27 16.72 -4.26
CA GLY A 171 0.74 17.03 -2.94
C GLY A 171 0.26 18.48 -2.86
N ASP A 172 0.04 18.94 -1.63
CA ASP A 172 -0.41 20.31 -1.37
C ASP A 172 0.56 21.35 -1.95
N CYS A 173 0.00 22.45 -2.45
CA CYS A 173 0.73 23.58 -2.98
C CYS A 173 0.67 24.75 -1.99
N THR A 174 1.82 25.17 -1.46
CA THR A 174 1.93 26.35 -0.60
C THR A 174 2.40 27.54 -1.41
N ILE A 175 1.66 28.64 -1.37
CA ILE A 175 1.99 29.86 -2.11
C ILE A 175 3.23 30.50 -1.47
N ILE A 176 4.28 30.71 -2.28
CA ILE A 176 5.47 31.46 -1.88
C ILE A 176 5.28 32.92 -2.29
N ASP A 177 5.13 33.16 -3.60
CA ASP A 177 5.06 34.50 -4.19
C ASP A 177 4.26 34.49 -5.50
N PRO A 178 3.58 35.58 -5.87
CA PRO A 178 3.02 35.74 -7.21
C PRO A 178 4.13 35.84 -8.26
N VAL A 179 3.93 35.17 -9.40
CA VAL A 179 4.93 35.17 -10.48
C VAL A 179 5.13 36.58 -11.02
N GLN A 180 6.36 37.08 -10.94
CA GLN A 180 6.75 38.39 -11.46
C GLN A 180 7.21 38.26 -12.91
N GLY A 181 6.52 38.93 -13.84
CA GLY A 181 6.89 38.98 -15.26
C GLY A 181 5.70 38.81 -16.21
N THR A 182 5.78 39.43 -17.38
CA THR A 182 4.79 39.29 -18.45
C THR A 182 5.22 38.22 -19.43
N ASN A 183 4.42 37.17 -19.59
CA ASN A 183 4.57 36.19 -20.66
C ASN A 183 3.29 36.13 -21.51
N ASN A 184 3.20 35.17 -22.44
CA ASN A 184 2.02 35.04 -23.31
C ASN A 184 0.74 34.60 -22.56
N VAL A 185 0.85 34.20 -21.29
CA VAL A 185 -0.28 33.76 -20.44
C VAL A 185 -0.75 34.92 -19.55
N THR A 186 0.15 35.57 -18.80
CA THR A 186 -0.13 36.70 -17.89
C THR A 186 -0.19 38.05 -18.60
N GLY A 187 0.51 38.18 -19.73
CA GLY A 187 0.53 39.34 -20.62
C GLY A 187 -0.11 39.06 -21.98
N SER A 188 0.15 39.91 -22.98
CA SER A 188 -0.39 39.72 -24.33
C SER A 188 0.04 38.37 -24.92
N PRO A 189 -0.85 37.61 -25.57
CA PRO A 189 -2.20 37.99 -25.99
C PRO A 189 -3.33 37.71 -24.98
N GLN A 190 -3.07 36.93 -23.92
CA GLN A 190 -4.13 36.37 -23.08
C GLN A 190 -4.49 37.21 -21.85
N TYR A 191 -3.56 38.07 -21.39
CA TYR A 191 -3.75 39.00 -20.27
C TYR A 191 -4.28 38.34 -19.00
N GLY A 192 -3.85 37.11 -18.71
CA GLY A 192 -4.25 36.34 -17.53
C GLY A 192 -5.70 35.85 -17.55
N ARG A 193 -6.39 35.90 -18.69
CA ARG A 193 -7.80 35.46 -18.80
C ARG A 193 -7.87 33.96 -19.06
N PRO A 194 -8.52 33.16 -18.20
CA PRO A 194 -8.64 31.73 -18.46
C PRO A 194 -9.69 31.44 -19.52
N TYR A 195 -9.46 30.39 -20.30
CA TYR A 195 -10.52 29.81 -21.12
C TYR A 195 -11.61 29.21 -20.23
N ASN A 196 -12.89 29.34 -20.62
CA ASN A 196 -13.97 28.58 -20.00
C ASN A 196 -13.86 27.07 -20.31
N GLY A 197 -13.09 26.71 -21.34
CA GLY A 197 -12.80 25.34 -21.75
C GLY A 197 -13.98 24.54 -22.32
N VAL A 198 -15.23 25.03 -22.26
CA VAL A 198 -16.41 24.22 -22.62
C VAL A 198 -17.25 24.79 -23.77
N VAL A 199 -17.19 26.09 -24.00
CA VAL A 199 -17.83 26.73 -25.15
C VAL A 199 -16.78 27.43 -25.99
N PHE A 200 -16.62 26.95 -27.21
CA PHE A 200 -15.72 27.51 -28.20
C PHE A 200 -16.52 28.25 -29.26
N GLY A 201 -15.91 29.29 -29.87
CA GLY A 201 -16.54 30.08 -30.93
C GLY A 201 -16.82 29.27 -32.20
N SER A 202 -17.23 29.96 -33.28
CA SER A 202 -17.46 29.30 -34.57
C SER A 202 -16.16 28.72 -35.13
N ILE A 203 -16.12 27.40 -35.31
CA ILE A 203 -14.97 26.64 -35.81
C ILE A 203 -15.32 26.10 -37.20
N GLN A 204 -14.47 26.41 -38.19
CA GLN A 204 -14.66 25.96 -39.58
C GLN A 204 -14.20 24.52 -39.82
N ASP A 205 -13.19 24.06 -39.08
CA ASP A 205 -12.66 22.70 -39.21
C ASP A 205 -13.62 21.68 -38.56
N PRO A 206 -14.14 20.68 -39.30
CA PRO A 206 -15.07 19.70 -38.77
C PRO A 206 -14.48 18.84 -37.65
N TYR A 207 -13.17 18.57 -37.65
CA TYR A 207 -12.52 17.78 -36.60
C TYR A 207 -12.43 18.57 -35.29
N ILE A 208 -12.02 19.82 -35.36
CA ILE A 208 -11.97 20.71 -34.18
C ILE A 208 -13.38 21.00 -33.68
N SER A 209 -14.36 21.19 -34.58
CA SER A 209 -15.76 21.35 -34.21
C SER A 209 -16.33 20.11 -33.51
N SER A 210 -15.93 18.90 -33.93
CA SER A 210 -16.36 17.66 -33.27
C SER A 210 -15.80 17.55 -31.84
N ARG A 211 -14.55 17.99 -31.62
CA ARG A 211 -13.92 18.04 -30.30
C ARG A 211 -14.61 19.06 -29.39
N ALA A 212 -14.89 20.26 -29.92
CA ALA A 212 -15.65 21.29 -29.20
C ALA A 212 -17.01 20.77 -28.74
N LEU A 213 -17.74 20.09 -29.63
CA LEU A 213 -19.04 19.48 -29.29
C LEU A 213 -18.89 18.37 -28.25
N ALA A 214 -17.89 17.50 -28.39
CA ALA A 214 -17.65 16.43 -27.42
C ALA A 214 -17.31 16.97 -26.03
N VAL A 215 -16.54 18.06 -25.92
CA VAL A 215 -16.27 18.73 -24.64
C VAL A 215 -17.53 19.37 -24.07
N ASN A 216 -18.31 20.06 -24.91
CA ASN A 216 -19.55 20.74 -24.53
C ASN A 216 -20.57 19.77 -23.90
N PHE A 217 -20.64 18.53 -24.39
CA PHE A 217 -21.50 17.49 -23.81
C PHE A 217 -20.82 16.65 -22.72
N GLY A 218 -19.53 16.36 -22.85
CA GLY A 218 -18.81 15.43 -21.98
C GLY A 218 -18.71 15.90 -20.54
N LEU A 219 -18.56 17.20 -20.31
CA LEU A 219 -18.46 17.73 -18.94
C LEU A 219 -19.82 17.77 -18.22
N PRO A 220 -20.91 18.31 -18.81
CA PRO A 220 -22.24 18.17 -18.21
C PRO A 220 -22.65 16.71 -17.99
N ASP A 221 -22.30 15.79 -18.90
CA ASP A 221 -22.53 14.35 -18.69
C ASP A 221 -21.77 13.84 -17.47
N ALA A 222 -20.49 14.18 -17.31
CA ALA A 222 -19.71 13.80 -16.13
C ALA A 222 -20.37 14.27 -14.81
N ILE A 223 -20.88 15.50 -14.78
CA ILE A 223 -21.58 16.07 -13.62
C ILE A 223 -22.90 15.33 -13.34
N HIS A 224 -23.70 15.11 -14.38
CA HIS A 224 -24.96 14.36 -14.26
C HIS A 224 -24.73 12.89 -13.84
N ARG A 225 -23.65 12.28 -14.33
CA ARG A 225 -23.23 10.92 -13.94
C ARG A 225 -22.76 10.86 -12.50
N TYR A 226 -22.04 11.87 -12.03
CA TYR A 226 -21.69 11.98 -10.62
C TYR A 226 -22.95 12.06 -9.76
N ALA A 227 -23.93 12.87 -10.18
CA ALA A 227 -25.22 12.95 -9.50
C ALA A 227 -25.96 11.61 -9.47
N SER A 228 -25.93 10.88 -10.58
CA SER A 228 -26.54 9.54 -10.70
C SER A 228 -25.93 8.49 -9.77
N ARG A 229 -24.69 8.68 -9.33
CA ARG A 229 -23.97 7.78 -8.41
C ARG A 229 -24.18 8.13 -6.93
N GLN A 230 -24.79 9.27 -6.62
CA GLN A 230 -25.04 9.65 -5.24
C GLN A 230 -26.07 8.73 -4.57
N PRO A 231 -26.02 8.56 -3.23
CA PRO A 231 -27.08 7.90 -2.49
C PRO A 231 -28.44 8.57 -2.77
N GLY A 232 -29.40 7.82 -3.31
CA GLY A 232 -30.70 8.35 -3.74
C GLY A 232 -30.80 8.75 -5.22
N GLY A 233 -29.74 8.56 -6.01
CA GLY A 233 -29.71 8.81 -7.44
C GLY A 233 -29.72 10.29 -7.81
N PRO A 234 -30.00 10.65 -9.07
CA PRO A 234 -29.95 12.05 -9.51
C PRO A 234 -30.99 12.93 -8.80
N LEU A 235 -32.13 12.37 -8.39
CA LEU A 235 -33.20 13.12 -7.72
C LEU A 235 -32.76 13.70 -6.37
N SER A 236 -31.92 13.00 -5.60
CA SER A 236 -31.42 13.54 -4.32
C SER A 236 -30.55 14.79 -4.54
N VAL A 237 -29.81 14.83 -5.65
CA VAL A 237 -28.97 15.97 -6.03
C VAL A 237 -29.79 17.16 -6.54
N PHE A 238 -30.92 16.91 -7.21
CA PHE A 238 -31.88 17.98 -7.55
C PHE A 238 -32.59 18.57 -6.33
N GLN A 239 -32.79 17.78 -5.28
CA GLN A 239 -33.45 18.21 -4.05
C GLN A 239 -32.51 18.95 -3.10
N ASP A 240 -31.21 18.69 -3.19
CA ASP A 240 -30.18 19.44 -2.47
C ASP A 240 -29.90 20.78 -3.15
N GLN A 241 -30.04 21.87 -2.39
CA GLN A 241 -29.78 23.24 -2.86
C GLN A 241 -28.38 23.42 -3.45
N TYR A 242 -27.38 22.68 -2.95
CA TYR A 242 -25.99 22.78 -3.39
C TYR A 242 -25.49 21.52 -4.10
N GLY A 243 -26.38 20.54 -4.38
CA GLY A 243 -25.98 19.26 -4.93
C GLY A 243 -25.25 19.40 -6.28
N PHE A 244 -25.88 20.08 -7.23
CA PHE A 244 -25.27 20.35 -8.54
C PHE A 244 -24.14 21.39 -8.49
N LEU A 245 -24.17 22.34 -7.54
CA LEU A 245 -23.09 23.30 -7.36
C LEU A 245 -21.80 22.58 -6.98
N ASN A 246 -21.83 21.79 -5.90
CA ASN A 246 -20.67 21.06 -5.40
C ASN A 246 -20.14 20.04 -6.43
N ALA A 247 -21.05 19.37 -7.14
CA ALA A 247 -20.67 18.43 -8.21
C ALA A 247 -19.98 19.16 -9.38
N THR A 248 -20.52 20.30 -9.79
CA THR A 248 -19.93 21.13 -10.85
C THR A 248 -18.59 21.67 -10.42
N GLU A 249 -18.46 22.21 -9.21
CA GLU A 249 -17.20 22.75 -8.69
C GLU A 249 -16.09 21.69 -8.69
N ASN A 250 -16.35 20.51 -8.16
CA ASN A 250 -15.34 19.45 -8.11
C ASN A 250 -14.89 19.00 -9.52
N ILE A 251 -15.85 18.69 -10.40
CA ILE A 251 -15.57 18.11 -11.72
C ILE A 251 -15.00 19.17 -12.68
N TYR A 252 -15.54 20.39 -12.63
CA TYR A 252 -15.08 21.48 -13.47
C TYR A 252 -13.72 22.02 -13.03
N ALA A 253 -13.43 22.03 -11.72
CA ALA A 253 -12.11 22.44 -11.20
C ALA A 253 -11.05 21.47 -11.70
N LYS A 254 -11.31 20.16 -11.54
CA LYS A 254 -10.44 19.10 -12.05
C LYS A 254 -10.24 19.19 -13.56
N TYR A 255 -11.32 19.43 -14.30
CA TYR A 255 -11.26 19.60 -15.74
C TYR A 255 -10.37 20.78 -16.15
N LEU A 256 -10.57 21.96 -15.55
CA LEU A 256 -9.81 23.15 -15.90
C LEU A 256 -8.37 23.10 -15.40
N SER A 257 -8.09 22.47 -14.26
CA SER A 257 -6.71 22.32 -13.77
C SER A 257 -5.89 21.39 -14.67
N ILE A 258 -6.48 20.29 -15.16
CA ILE A 258 -5.84 19.42 -16.16
C ILE A 258 -5.66 20.19 -17.48
N ALA A 259 -6.68 20.92 -17.93
CA ALA A 259 -6.58 21.72 -19.13
C ALA A 259 -5.52 22.82 -19.01
N ALA A 260 -5.37 23.42 -17.82
CA ALA A 260 -4.35 24.41 -17.51
C ALA A 260 -2.95 23.79 -17.56
N GLN A 261 -2.78 22.58 -17.01
CA GLN A 261 -1.52 21.84 -17.06
C GLN A 261 -1.06 21.63 -18.52
N ILE A 262 -1.97 21.22 -19.40
CA ILE A 262 -1.64 20.91 -20.80
C ILE A 262 -1.46 22.17 -21.66
N ASN A 263 -2.25 23.21 -21.42
CA ASN A 263 -2.31 24.37 -22.31
C ASN A 263 -1.46 25.58 -21.88
N TYR A 264 -1.13 25.70 -20.59
CA TYR A 264 -0.40 26.85 -20.07
C TYR A 264 1.04 26.54 -19.62
N PHE A 265 1.48 25.29 -19.76
CA PHE A 265 2.86 24.93 -19.55
C PHE A 265 3.47 24.40 -20.84
N ILE A 266 4.67 24.88 -21.13
CA ILE A 266 5.53 24.39 -22.21
C ILE A 266 6.76 23.73 -21.62
N THR A 267 7.34 22.79 -22.36
CA THR A 267 8.55 22.10 -21.94
C THR A 267 9.71 23.10 -21.79
N GLY A 268 10.26 23.21 -20.58
CA GLY A 268 11.43 24.03 -20.27
C GLY A 268 12.58 23.21 -19.70
N ASN A 269 13.80 23.62 -20.02
CA ASN A 269 15.04 22.95 -19.59
C ASN A 269 15.76 23.71 -18.46
N SER A 270 15.00 24.27 -17.51
CA SER A 270 15.54 24.84 -16.29
C SER A 270 15.72 23.77 -15.20
N THR A 271 16.76 23.94 -14.39
CA THR A 271 16.98 23.20 -13.14
C THR A 271 16.66 24.10 -11.96
N THR A 272 16.06 23.54 -10.92
CA THR A 272 15.83 24.22 -9.64
C THR A 272 16.34 23.35 -8.51
N SER A 273 16.55 23.95 -7.34
CA SER A 273 16.86 23.19 -6.13
C SER A 273 15.60 22.47 -5.64
N ALA A 274 15.73 21.18 -5.37
CA ALA A 274 14.65 20.36 -4.83
C ALA A 274 15.16 19.60 -3.60
N GLN A 275 14.31 19.44 -2.60
CA GLN A 275 14.58 18.65 -1.41
C GLN A 275 14.00 17.26 -1.60
N LEU A 276 14.87 16.27 -1.72
CA LEU A 276 14.47 14.87 -1.80
C LEU A 276 14.44 14.27 -0.40
N THR A 277 13.26 13.80 0.01
CA THR A 277 13.09 13.01 1.24
C THR A 277 12.85 11.56 0.84
N THR A 278 13.75 10.66 1.21
CA THR A 278 13.61 9.21 0.94
C THR A 278 13.29 8.44 2.20
N GLU A 279 12.36 7.51 2.10
CA GLU A 279 12.12 6.51 3.13
C GLU A 279 13.11 5.36 2.94
N ILE A 280 14.21 5.43 3.68
CA ILE A 280 15.19 4.35 3.72
C ILE A 280 14.71 3.35 4.78
N PRO A 281 14.58 2.04 4.45
CA PRO A 281 14.26 1.03 5.45
C PRO A 281 15.38 0.99 6.48
N ARG A 282 15.12 1.55 7.67
CA ARG A 282 16.03 1.45 8.80
C ARG A 282 15.56 0.29 9.67
N LEU A 283 16.44 -0.67 9.89
CA LEU A 283 16.23 -1.69 10.91
C LEU A 283 16.31 -1.01 12.27
N PHE A 284 15.16 -0.62 12.83
CA PHE A 284 15.08 -0.14 14.20
C PHE A 284 15.15 -1.34 15.14
N VAL A 285 16.37 -1.69 15.54
CA VAL A 285 16.60 -2.64 16.61
C VAL A 285 16.42 -1.89 17.91
N GLU A 286 15.32 -2.15 18.63
CA GLU A 286 15.18 -1.62 19.97
C GLU A 286 16.25 -2.22 20.88
N ALA A 287 16.97 -1.35 21.58
CA ALA A 287 18.12 -1.73 22.38
C ALA A 287 17.75 -2.76 23.47
N LEU A 288 16.58 -2.61 24.08
CA LEU A 288 16.15 -3.43 25.22
C LEU A 288 15.91 -4.90 24.84
N PRO A 289 15.07 -5.24 23.83
CA PRO A 289 14.92 -6.63 23.39
C PRO A 289 16.22 -7.20 22.80
N ALA A 290 17.05 -6.38 22.14
CA ALA A 290 18.31 -6.83 21.58
C ALA A 290 19.33 -7.25 22.65
N PHE A 291 19.48 -6.45 23.72
CA PHE A 291 20.34 -6.82 24.85
C PHE A 291 19.81 -8.04 25.60
N LEU A 292 18.48 -8.16 25.77
CA LEU A 292 17.87 -9.30 26.46
C LEU A 292 18.09 -10.60 25.66
N LEU A 293 17.82 -10.59 24.35
CA LEU A 293 18.05 -11.74 23.47
C LEU A 293 19.53 -12.12 23.40
N SER A 294 20.42 -11.13 23.29
CA SER A 294 21.87 -11.35 23.27
C SER A 294 22.34 -11.97 24.59
N SER A 295 21.92 -11.43 25.73
CA SER A 295 22.25 -11.97 27.05
C SER A 295 21.75 -13.40 27.22
N LEU A 296 20.55 -13.71 26.73
CA LEU A 296 19.96 -15.04 26.83
C LEU A 296 20.73 -16.06 25.96
N MET A 297 21.13 -15.68 24.74
CA MET A 297 21.97 -16.51 23.88
C MET A 297 23.35 -16.77 24.49
N ILE A 298 23.95 -15.76 25.11
CA ILE A 298 25.22 -15.89 25.82
C ILE A 298 25.07 -16.85 27.03
N ALA A 299 24.00 -16.72 27.80
CA ALA A 299 23.74 -17.59 28.94
C ALA A 299 23.55 -19.06 28.52
N ILE A 300 22.80 -19.32 27.45
CA ILE A 300 22.65 -20.67 26.88
C ILE A 300 24.00 -21.22 26.42
N GLY A 301 24.84 -20.38 25.79
CA GLY A 301 26.21 -20.75 25.40
C GLY A 301 27.06 -21.19 26.60
N PHE A 302 27.01 -20.46 27.72
CA PHE A 302 27.72 -20.83 28.95
C PHE A 302 27.20 -22.13 29.57
N ILE A 303 25.88 -22.33 29.59
CA ILE A 303 25.28 -23.58 30.09
C ILE A 303 25.74 -24.77 29.22
N GLY A 304 25.68 -24.63 27.89
CA GLY A 304 26.16 -25.65 26.96
C GLY A 304 27.64 -25.98 27.16
N PHE A 305 28.48 -24.96 27.34
CA PHE A 305 29.90 -25.14 27.65
C PHE A 305 30.10 -25.90 28.98
N GLY A 306 29.34 -25.54 30.02
CA GLY A 306 29.36 -26.22 31.31
C GLY A 306 28.99 -27.71 31.22
N VAL A 307 27.93 -28.03 30.47
CA VAL A 307 27.51 -29.43 30.23
C VAL A 307 28.60 -30.20 29.49
N HIS A 308 29.18 -29.62 28.43
CA HIS A 308 30.27 -30.27 27.70
C HIS A 308 31.51 -30.49 28.58
N TYR A 309 31.84 -29.54 29.44
CA TYR A 309 32.96 -29.66 30.37
C TYR A 309 32.74 -30.79 31.39
N LEU A 310 31.56 -30.83 32.03
CA LEU A 310 31.20 -31.89 32.98
C LEU A 310 31.19 -33.26 32.31
N HIS A 311 30.61 -33.36 31.12
CA HIS A 311 30.57 -34.61 30.36
C HIS A 311 31.97 -35.07 29.94
N GLY A 312 32.85 -34.13 29.56
CA GLY A 312 34.26 -34.41 29.31
C GLY A 312 34.98 -34.95 30.54
N ARG A 313 34.71 -34.40 31.73
CA ARG A 313 35.29 -34.86 33.00
C ARG A 313 34.75 -36.24 33.41
N ALA A 314 33.47 -36.51 33.20
CA ALA A 314 32.85 -37.81 33.48
C ALA A 314 33.42 -38.92 32.56
N ARG A 315 33.59 -38.62 31.26
CA ARG A 315 34.17 -39.58 30.30
C ARG A 315 35.62 -39.96 30.62
N ARG A 316 36.41 -39.07 31.23
CA ARG A 316 37.80 -39.41 31.66
C ARG A 316 37.88 -40.52 32.71
N ARG A 317 36.78 -40.82 33.42
CA ARG A 317 36.72 -41.87 34.45
C ARG A 317 36.14 -43.19 33.95
N LEU A 318 35.68 -43.25 32.71
CA LEU A 318 35.12 -44.46 32.10
C LEU A 318 36.21 -45.14 31.26
N TRP A 319 36.76 -46.22 31.79
CA TRP A 319 37.68 -47.10 31.06
C TRP A 319 36.86 -48.09 30.24
N LEU A 320 36.48 -47.69 29.03
CA LEU A 320 35.90 -48.60 28.05
C LEU A 320 37.02 -49.21 27.22
N THR A 321 37.08 -50.53 27.15
CA THR A 321 38.06 -51.29 26.34
C THR A 321 37.81 -51.15 24.83
N SER A 322 36.70 -50.52 24.42
CA SER A 322 36.36 -50.22 23.04
C SER A 322 35.45 -48.98 22.95
N PRO A 323 35.40 -48.28 21.80
CA PRO A 323 34.59 -47.07 21.64
C PRO A 323 33.10 -47.33 21.92
N PRO A 324 32.41 -46.46 22.67
CA PRO A 324 30.98 -46.62 22.97
C PRO A 324 30.16 -46.63 21.66
N GLY A 325 29.23 -47.58 21.54
CA GLY A 325 28.41 -47.77 20.34
C GLY A 325 29.01 -48.72 19.29
N SER A 326 30.21 -49.26 19.51
CA SER A 326 30.77 -50.32 18.66
C SER A 326 30.33 -51.71 19.12
N ILE A 327 30.21 -52.65 18.17
CA ILE A 327 29.97 -54.08 18.48
C ILE A 327 31.09 -54.61 19.39
N GLY A 328 32.33 -54.15 19.19
CA GLY A 328 33.47 -54.50 20.04
C GLY A 328 33.26 -54.15 21.52
N ALA A 329 32.59 -53.03 21.83
CA ALA A 329 32.27 -52.66 23.21
C ALA A 329 31.28 -53.64 23.86
N ILE A 330 30.23 -54.03 23.13
CA ILE A 330 29.24 -55.00 23.60
C ILE A 330 29.87 -56.39 23.79
N VAL A 331 30.72 -56.80 22.85
CA VAL A 331 31.46 -58.07 22.94
C VAL A 331 32.44 -58.03 24.11
N SER A 332 33.18 -56.94 24.32
CA SER A 332 34.09 -56.85 25.46
C SER A 332 33.34 -56.89 26.80
N LEU A 333 32.17 -56.23 26.87
CA LEU A 333 31.32 -56.21 28.06
C LEU A 333 30.74 -57.60 28.37
N THR A 334 30.41 -58.40 27.35
CA THR A 334 29.74 -59.69 27.51
C THR A 334 30.67 -60.91 27.36
N SER A 335 31.92 -60.72 26.93
CA SER A 335 32.88 -61.80 26.63
C SER A 335 33.18 -62.70 27.82
N ARG A 336 33.12 -62.17 29.05
CA ARG A 336 33.44 -62.90 30.28
C ARG A 336 32.22 -63.35 31.08
N SER A 337 31.01 -62.93 30.71
CA SER A 337 29.76 -63.34 31.38
C SER A 337 29.30 -64.76 31.07
N GLY A 338 29.93 -65.48 30.13
CA GLY A 338 29.51 -66.84 29.77
C GLY A 338 28.14 -66.93 29.05
N PHE A 339 27.50 -65.80 28.70
CA PHE A 339 26.19 -65.77 28.06
C PHE A 339 26.09 -66.63 26.80
N GLY A 340 27.15 -66.69 25.98
CA GLY A 340 27.19 -67.49 24.77
C GLY A 340 27.18 -69.02 24.99
N GLN A 341 27.47 -69.47 26.21
CA GLN A 341 27.34 -70.88 26.60
C GLN A 341 26.00 -71.14 27.29
N LEU A 342 25.42 -70.14 27.96
CA LEU A 342 24.20 -70.27 28.74
C LEU A 342 22.92 -70.19 27.87
N LEU A 343 22.94 -69.33 26.86
CA LEU A 343 21.83 -69.08 25.96
C LEU A 343 22.16 -69.65 24.58
N LEU A 344 21.43 -70.69 24.18
CA LEU A 344 21.55 -71.26 22.85
C LEU A 344 20.54 -70.58 21.92
N PRO A 345 20.86 -70.41 20.62
CA PRO A 345 20.01 -69.67 19.67
C PRO A 345 18.60 -70.25 19.45
N TYR A 346 18.33 -71.45 19.96
CA TYR A 346 17.02 -72.12 19.85
C TYR A 346 16.30 -72.28 21.20
N ASP A 347 16.76 -71.58 22.25
CA ASP A 347 16.06 -71.58 23.53
C ASP A 347 14.78 -70.74 23.46
N ASN A 348 13.64 -71.35 23.82
CA ASN A 348 12.37 -70.64 23.98
C ASN A 348 12.39 -69.78 25.25
N GLU A 349 11.56 -68.74 25.31
CA GLU A 349 11.50 -67.77 26.41
C GLU A 349 11.41 -68.42 27.80
N ARG A 350 10.60 -69.48 27.95
CA ARG A 350 10.50 -70.24 29.21
C ARG A 350 11.83 -70.89 29.61
N LYS A 351 12.56 -71.48 28.66
CA LYS A 351 13.88 -72.10 28.91
C LYS A 351 14.94 -71.05 29.22
N MET A 352 14.87 -69.88 28.57
CA MET A 352 15.76 -68.76 28.89
C MET A 352 15.51 -68.25 30.31
N GLN A 353 14.25 -68.12 30.72
CA GLN A 353 13.89 -67.72 32.08
C GLN A 353 14.32 -68.78 33.12
N GLU A 354 14.16 -70.07 32.82
CA GLU A 354 14.66 -71.16 33.67
C GLU A 354 16.19 -71.12 33.82
N ARG A 355 16.94 -70.84 32.73
CA ARG A 355 18.42 -70.81 32.76
C ARG A 355 19.02 -69.54 33.34
N LEU A 356 18.34 -68.40 33.19
CA LEU A 356 18.76 -67.13 33.78
C LEU A 356 18.24 -66.98 35.22
N GLY A 357 17.23 -67.76 35.60
CA GLY A 357 16.72 -67.84 36.96
C GLY A 357 17.79 -68.37 37.91
N GLY A 358 18.09 -67.59 38.96
CA GLY A 358 19.15 -67.93 39.93
C GLY A 358 20.53 -67.34 39.62
N LEU A 359 20.68 -66.57 38.54
CA LEU A 359 21.90 -65.81 38.25
C LEU A 359 21.74 -64.34 38.68
N THR A 360 22.78 -63.81 39.32
CA THR A 360 22.93 -62.38 39.60
C THR A 360 24.02 -61.79 38.72
N PHE A 361 23.76 -60.62 38.13
CA PHE A 361 24.70 -59.96 37.23
C PHE A 361 25.38 -58.80 37.94
N ARG A 362 26.71 -58.77 37.88
CA ARG A 362 27.52 -57.68 38.42
C ARG A 362 28.53 -57.22 37.36
N ILE A 363 28.91 -55.96 37.42
CA ILE A 363 30.03 -55.43 36.63
C ILE A 363 31.30 -55.69 37.44
N ASP A 364 32.24 -56.44 36.86
CA ASP A 364 33.57 -56.62 37.45
C ASP A 364 34.31 -55.28 37.42
N GLU A 365 34.62 -54.76 38.60
CA GLU A 365 35.27 -53.46 38.80
C GLU A 365 36.66 -53.38 38.15
N ARG A 366 37.33 -54.52 37.95
CA ARG A 366 38.67 -54.57 37.35
C ARG A 366 38.65 -54.54 35.82
N THR A 367 37.66 -55.19 35.20
CA THR A 367 37.63 -55.37 33.73
C THR A 367 36.50 -54.58 33.06
N GLY A 368 35.54 -54.07 33.82
CA GLY A 368 34.34 -53.43 33.32
C GLY A 368 33.38 -54.38 32.61
N ALA A 369 33.65 -55.69 32.59
CA ALA A 369 32.80 -56.69 31.97
C ALA A 369 31.63 -57.06 32.89
N ILE A 370 30.51 -57.43 32.29
CA ILE A 370 29.38 -58.04 33.00
C ILE A 370 29.77 -59.48 33.30
N VAL A 371 29.60 -59.91 34.55
CA VAL A 371 29.83 -61.29 35.02
C VAL A 371 28.54 -61.81 35.64
N ALA A 372 28.20 -63.06 35.33
CA ALA A 372 27.07 -63.77 35.93
C ALA A 372 27.57 -64.63 37.09
N GLU A 373 26.99 -64.48 38.28
CA GLU A 373 27.29 -65.28 39.47
C GLU A 373 26.04 -66.10 39.87
N GLU A 374 26.21 -67.40 40.15
CA GLU A 374 25.14 -68.26 40.68
C GLU A 374 24.84 -67.91 42.14
N ASP A 375 23.57 -67.64 42.45
CA ASP A 375 23.10 -67.38 43.81
C ASP A 375 22.75 -68.71 44.50
N PHE A 376 23.69 -69.25 45.28
CA PHE A 376 23.52 -70.52 46.02
C PHE A 376 22.59 -70.39 47.25
N GLY A 377 21.83 -69.29 47.37
CA GLY A 377 21.03 -68.92 48.53
C GLY A 377 19.57 -69.41 48.58
N ALA A 378 19.09 -70.25 47.65
CA ALA A 378 17.68 -70.70 47.65
C ALA A 378 17.47 -72.16 47.20
N VAL A 379 17.76 -73.09 48.14
CA VAL A 379 17.03 -74.33 48.49
C VAL A 379 16.57 -75.31 47.38
N GLU A 380 17.22 -76.48 47.41
CA GLU A 380 16.79 -77.86 47.07
C GLU A 380 15.74 -78.07 45.96
N SER A 381 16.23 -78.36 44.75
CA SER A 381 15.54 -79.21 43.80
C SER A 381 16.52 -80.20 43.16
N SER A 382 16.38 -81.45 43.56
CA SER A 382 16.69 -82.71 42.85
C SER A 382 17.20 -82.61 41.40
N ASP A 383 18.46 -82.22 41.20
CA ASP A 383 19.46 -82.88 40.33
C ASP A 383 20.73 -82.02 40.36
N GLY A 384 21.78 -82.54 41.00
CA GLY A 384 23.04 -81.82 41.21
C GLY A 384 23.86 -81.67 39.94
N VAL A 385 23.56 -80.64 39.14
CA VAL A 385 24.43 -80.16 38.05
C VAL A 385 24.61 -78.66 38.20
N ALA A 386 25.78 -78.23 38.68
CA ALA A 386 26.19 -76.83 38.62
C ALA A 386 26.28 -76.40 37.15
N LEU A 387 25.58 -75.33 36.77
CA LEU A 387 25.45 -74.89 35.37
C LEU A 387 26.68 -74.09 34.92
N LEU A 388 27.39 -73.47 35.85
CA LEU A 388 28.71 -72.89 35.66
C LEU A 388 29.75 -73.73 36.39
N ALA A 389 30.50 -74.56 35.66
CA ALA A 389 31.59 -75.35 36.21
C ALA A 389 32.75 -74.44 36.67
N HIS A 390 32.65 -73.91 37.89
CA HIS A 390 33.75 -73.25 38.57
C HIS A 390 33.95 -73.82 39.97
N GLN A 391 34.93 -74.70 40.06
CA GLN A 391 35.53 -75.23 41.28
C GLN A 391 36.13 -74.07 42.10
N ARG A 392 35.43 -73.62 43.15
CA ARG A 392 36.01 -72.66 44.13
C ARG A 392 36.85 -73.43 45.16
N PRO A 393 38.13 -73.09 45.37
CA PRO A 393 38.86 -73.51 46.56
C PRO A 393 38.47 -72.66 47.77
N TYR A 394 38.43 -73.34 48.92
CA TYR A 394 38.07 -72.87 50.26
C TYR A 394 39.25 -72.14 50.94
N GLY A 395 38.95 -71.12 51.76
CA GLY A 395 39.91 -70.36 52.61
C GLY A 395 40.15 -68.92 52.12
N ASP A 396 40.23 -67.88 52.94
CA ASP A 396 40.55 -67.82 54.36
C ASP A 396 40.02 -66.49 54.94
N ASP A 397 39.69 -66.53 56.23
CA ASP A 397 39.13 -65.46 57.05
C ASP A 397 40.26 -64.55 57.54
N SER A 398 40.23 -63.26 57.21
CA SER A 398 40.99 -62.25 57.96
C SER A 398 40.43 -60.85 57.76
N THR A 399 39.75 -60.38 58.79
CA THR A 399 39.76 -58.95 59.15
C THR A 399 41.18 -58.56 59.59
N PRO A 400 41.63 -57.31 59.35
CA PRO A 400 41.54 -56.33 60.44
C PRO A 400 41.38 -54.84 60.04
N LEU A 401 40.62 -54.13 60.90
CA LEU A 401 40.88 -52.83 61.55
C LEU A 401 41.35 -51.57 60.78
N LYS A 402 40.47 -50.55 60.85
CA LYS A 402 40.67 -49.14 61.30
C LYS A 402 42.08 -48.51 61.34
N SER A 403 42.19 -47.33 60.71
CA SER A 403 42.68 -46.06 61.31
C SER A 403 42.10 -44.90 60.45
N SER A 404 41.25 -44.02 60.97
CA SER A 404 41.58 -42.68 61.52
C SER A 404 42.89 -42.09 61.00
N ASP A 405 42.80 -40.96 60.28
CA ASP A 405 43.30 -39.68 60.80
C ASP A 405 42.77 -38.49 59.98
N ASP A 406 42.54 -37.42 60.74
CA ASP A 406 42.04 -36.11 60.36
C ASP A 406 43.09 -35.23 59.64
N ALA A 407 42.57 -34.16 59.05
CA ALA A 407 43.11 -32.79 59.02
C ALA A 407 43.64 -32.22 57.67
N ALA A 408 43.14 -31.00 57.44
CA ALA A 408 43.45 -29.97 56.44
C ALA A 408 42.76 -30.06 55.07
#